data_AF-A0A0L7TIB5-F1
#
_entry.id   AF-A0A0L7TIB5-F1
#
_cell.length_a   1.000
_cell.length_b   1.000
_cell.length_c   1.000
_cell.angle_alpha   90.00
_cell.angle_beta   90.00
_cell.angle_gamma   90.00
#
_symmetry.space_group_name_H-M   'P 1'
#
loop_
_entity.id
_entity.type
_entity.pdbx_description
1 polymer ?
#
loop_
_entity_poly.entity_id
_entity_poly.type
_entity_poly.pdbx_seq_one_letter_code
_entity_poly.pdbx_strand_id
1 'polypeptide(L)'
;GTRETLDPYPPQELRSLVRNLNLLLDNERQRYTRYRTTLSDLTHSLKTPLAVLQSTLRSLRGSKTFSIEQAEPIMLEQISRISQQIGYYLHRASMQADHNPLKRELHSVSALLDSLCSALNKVYQRKGVSLSLDLSPEITFVGDPNDFMEVMGNVLDNACKYCLEFVEISARQTDNVLYLIVEDDGPGIPESKRDLIFVRGQRADTMRPGQGIGLAVARDILEQYEGDILTGTSELGGARMEVVFQRQEVSHNGE
;
A
#
# COMPACT_ATOMS: atom_id res chain seq x y z
N GLY A 1 27.67 -25.87 16.69
CA GLY A 1 26.44 -26.61 17.02
C GLY A 1 25.45 -26.42 15.90
N THR A 2 25.04 -27.51 15.24
CA THR A 2 24.27 -27.55 13.98
C THR A 2 22.81 -27.97 14.19
N ARG A 3 22.25 -27.75 15.39
CA ARG A 3 20.86 -28.13 15.67
C ARG A 3 19.91 -27.02 15.25
N GLU A 4 19.00 -27.35 14.34
CA GLU A 4 17.99 -26.43 13.81
C GLU A 4 16.83 -26.18 14.78
N THR A 5 16.61 -27.05 15.77
CA THR A 5 15.60 -26.86 16.81
C THR A 5 16.17 -27.27 18.17
N LEU A 6 15.63 -26.70 19.23
CA LEU A 6 15.94 -27.11 20.60
C LEU A 6 15.30 -28.47 20.89
N ASP A 7 15.76 -29.12 21.97
CA ASP A 7 15.44 -30.50 22.30
C ASP A 7 13.92 -30.78 22.22
N PRO A 8 13.47 -31.75 21.40
CA PRO A 8 12.06 -32.08 21.26
C PRO A 8 11.44 -32.75 22.50
N TYR A 9 12.25 -33.20 23.47
CA TYR A 9 11.77 -33.81 24.72
C TYR A 9 12.33 -33.12 25.98
N PRO A 10 11.97 -31.86 26.24
CA PRO A 10 12.40 -31.17 27.44
C PRO A 10 11.64 -31.66 28.68
N PRO A 11 12.24 -31.52 29.89
CA PRO A 11 11.55 -31.73 31.17
C PRO A 11 10.22 -31.00 31.22
N GLN A 12 9.25 -31.53 31.98
CA GLN A 12 7.87 -31.08 31.94
C GLN A 12 7.74 -29.58 32.28
N GLU A 13 8.61 -29.08 33.17
CA GLU A 13 8.72 -27.67 33.58
C GLU A 13 9.23 -26.75 32.46
N LEU A 14 10.01 -27.28 31.52
CA LEU A 14 10.65 -26.52 30.44
C LEU A 14 9.94 -26.65 29.09
N ARG A 15 8.90 -27.48 28.97
CA ARG A 15 8.15 -27.69 27.71
C ARG A 15 7.58 -26.41 27.13
N SER A 16 6.99 -25.55 27.96
CA SER A 16 6.41 -24.28 27.51
C SER A 16 7.50 -23.33 27.00
N LEU A 17 8.61 -23.22 27.74
CA LEU A 17 9.73 -22.37 27.38
C LEU A 17 10.39 -22.82 26.07
N VAL A 18 10.69 -24.11 25.93
CA VAL A 18 11.31 -24.66 24.71
C VAL A 18 10.38 -24.55 23.50
N ARG A 19 9.06 -24.72 23.69
CA ARG A 19 8.08 -24.48 22.63
C ARG A 19 8.10 -23.01 22.18
N ASN A 20 8.05 -22.07 23.12
CA ASN A 20 8.09 -20.63 22.81
C ASN A 20 9.41 -20.24 22.14
N LEU A 21 10.54 -20.78 22.59
CA LEU A 21 11.85 -20.51 21.98
C LEU A 21 11.95 -21.10 20.56
N ASN A 22 11.41 -22.30 20.32
CA ASN A 22 11.33 -22.89 18.99
C ASN A 22 10.42 -22.06 18.06
N LEU A 23 9.29 -21.55 18.56
CA LEU A 23 8.43 -20.63 17.81
C LEU A 23 9.13 -19.32 17.47
N LEU A 24 9.91 -18.75 18.40
CA LEU A 24 10.72 -17.56 18.15
C LEU A 24 11.81 -17.82 17.11
N LEU A 25 12.52 -18.95 17.21
CA LEU A 25 13.54 -19.35 16.25
C LEU A 25 12.98 -19.57 14.85
N ASP A 26 11.80 -20.19 14.74
CA ASP A 26 11.15 -20.38 13.45
C ASP A 26 10.69 -19.06 12.84
N ASN A 27 10.12 -18.16 13.66
CA ASN A 27 9.78 -16.80 13.23
C ASN A 27 11.01 -16.03 12.73
N GLU A 28 12.13 -16.06 13.45
CA GLU A 28 13.38 -15.42 13.03
C GLU A 28 13.91 -15.95 11.69
N ARG A 29 13.84 -17.27 11.47
CA ARG A 29 14.24 -17.87 10.19
C ARG A 29 13.34 -17.46 9.05
N GLN A 30 12.03 -17.47 9.29
CA GLN A 30 11.07 -17.04 8.28
C GLN A 30 11.24 -15.55 7.96
N ARG A 31 11.56 -14.69 8.95
CA ARG A 31 11.92 -13.27 8.74
C ARG A 31 13.17 -13.16 7.86
N TYR A 32 14.24 -13.88 8.19
CA TYR A 32 15.50 -13.83 7.45
C TYR A 32 15.36 -14.30 5.98
N THR A 33 14.64 -15.39 5.76
CA THR A 33 14.39 -15.94 4.40
C THR A 33 13.56 -14.98 3.56
N ARG A 34 12.51 -14.39 4.16
CA ARG A 34 11.69 -13.38 3.51
C ARG A 34 12.49 -12.12 3.20
N TYR A 35 13.33 -11.64 4.12
CA TYR A 35 14.22 -10.50 3.90
C TYR A 35 15.16 -10.71 2.70
N ARG A 36 15.82 -11.87 2.61
CA ARG A 36 16.68 -12.20 1.45
C ARG A 36 15.91 -12.24 0.13
N THR A 37 14.70 -12.80 0.13
CA THR A 37 13.86 -12.87 -1.07
C THR A 37 13.47 -11.47 -1.53
N THR A 38 13.03 -10.62 -0.60
CA THR A 38 12.71 -9.21 -0.83
C THR A 38 13.89 -8.42 -1.43
N LEU A 39 15.10 -8.59 -0.91
CA LEU A 39 16.30 -7.94 -1.45
C LEU A 39 16.64 -8.41 -2.87
N SER A 40 16.46 -9.71 -3.13
CA SER A 40 16.64 -10.29 -4.45
C SER A 40 15.66 -9.69 -5.46
N ASP A 41 14.38 -9.64 -5.09
CA ASP A 41 13.31 -9.08 -5.92
C ASP A 41 13.51 -7.58 -6.19
N LEU A 42 13.93 -6.81 -5.17
CA LEU A 42 14.30 -5.40 -5.32
C LEU A 42 15.42 -5.24 -6.35
N THR A 43 16.49 -6.03 -6.21
CA THR A 43 17.67 -5.97 -7.10
C THR A 43 17.28 -6.27 -8.55
N HIS A 44 16.45 -7.29 -8.77
CA HIS A 44 15.93 -7.60 -10.10
C HIS A 44 15.01 -6.50 -10.64
N SER A 45 14.12 -5.97 -9.80
CA SER A 45 13.15 -4.94 -10.21
C SER A 45 13.80 -3.61 -10.57
N LEU A 46 14.94 -3.25 -9.94
CA LEU A 46 15.73 -2.05 -10.21
C LEU A 46 16.61 -2.17 -11.46
N LYS A 47 17.10 -3.38 -11.78
CA LYS A 47 18.00 -3.61 -12.92
C LYS A 47 17.34 -3.23 -14.25
N THR A 48 16.05 -3.49 -14.38
CA THR A 48 15.26 -3.24 -15.59
C THR A 48 15.10 -1.75 -15.90
N PRO A 49 14.56 -0.89 -15.01
CA PRO A 49 14.48 0.55 -15.26
C PRO A 49 15.86 1.20 -15.42
N LEU A 50 16.89 0.73 -14.70
CA LEU A 50 18.27 1.19 -14.90
C LEU A 50 18.82 0.85 -16.29
N ALA A 51 18.54 -0.35 -16.82
CA ALA A 51 18.94 -0.73 -18.17
C ALA A 51 18.26 0.15 -19.23
N VAL A 52 16.99 0.49 -19.02
CA VAL A 52 16.26 1.44 -19.89
C VAL A 52 16.88 2.83 -19.83
N LEU A 53 17.16 3.37 -18.64
CA LEU A 53 17.87 4.65 -18.48
C LEU A 53 19.22 4.67 -19.21
N GLN A 54 20.02 3.61 -19.05
CA GLN A 54 21.31 3.47 -19.72
C GLN A 54 21.17 3.39 -21.24
N SER A 55 20.16 2.68 -21.75
CA SER A 55 19.88 2.59 -23.18
C SER A 55 19.47 3.94 -23.75
N THR A 56 18.57 4.66 -23.08
CA THR A 56 18.10 6.00 -23.51
C THR A 56 19.25 7.00 -23.55
N LEU A 57 20.13 6.99 -22.54
CA LEU A 57 21.35 7.82 -22.51
C LEU A 57 22.34 7.48 -23.64
N ARG A 58 22.49 6.19 -23.98
CA ARG A 58 23.32 5.78 -25.12
C ARG A 58 22.73 6.23 -26.46
N SER A 59 21.41 6.15 -26.61
CA SER A 59 20.72 6.64 -27.80
C SER A 59 20.89 8.14 -28.00
N LEU A 60 20.89 8.93 -26.92
CA LEU A 60 21.19 10.37 -26.96
C LEU A 60 22.63 10.68 -27.39
N ARG A 61 23.59 9.82 -27.05
CA ARG A 61 25.01 9.98 -27.44
C ARG A 61 25.32 9.50 -28.86
N GLY A 62 24.54 8.55 -29.38
CA GLY A 62 24.90 7.76 -30.56
C GLY A 62 24.56 8.39 -31.90
N SER A 63 23.35 8.93 -32.08
CA SER A 63 22.87 9.42 -33.39
C SER A 63 21.67 10.35 -33.22
N LYS A 64 21.46 11.26 -34.19
CA LYS A 64 20.37 12.27 -34.32
C LYS A 64 18.92 11.72 -34.30
N THR A 65 18.66 10.53 -33.77
CA THR A 65 17.36 9.83 -33.85
C THR A 65 16.49 10.03 -32.62
N PHE A 66 17.03 10.53 -31.50
CA PHE A 66 16.30 10.70 -30.25
C PHE A 66 16.63 12.07 -29.66
N SER A 67 15.63 12.95 -29.55
CA SER A 67 15.84 14.28 -28.95
C SER A 67 15.80 14.21 -27.43
N ILE A 68 16.34 15.24 -26.77
CA ILE A 68 16.24 15.41 -25.31
C ILE A 68 14.76 15.43 -24.89
N GLU A 69 13.91 16.11 -25.66
CA GLU A 69 12.46 16.22 -25.42
C GLU A 69 11.74 14.86 -25.45
N GLN A 70 12.27 13.89 -26.21
CA GLN A 70 11.74 12.52 -26.26
C GLN A 70 12.31 11.63 -25.15
N ALA A 71 13.55 11.88 -24.71
CA ALA A 71 14.24 11.11 -23.69
C ALA A 71 13.81 11.49 -22.26
N GLU A 72 13.63 12.78 -21.99
CA GLU A 72 13.26 13.31 -20.67
C GLU A 72 12.03 12.62 -20.06
N PRO A 73 10.88 12.50 -20.73
CA PRO A 73 9.70 11.85 -20.14
C PRO A 73 9.95 10.37 -19.83
N ILE A 74 10.68 9.64 -20.68
CA ILE A 74 11.03 8.23 -20.45
C ILE A 74 11.93 8.10 -19.23
N MET A 75 12.92 8.99 -19.10
CA MET A 75 13.86 8.99 -17.98
C MET A 75 13.18 9.34 -16.66
N LEU A 76 12.33 10.38 -16.65
CA LEU A 76 11.53 10.75 -15.48
C LEU A 76 10.60 9.62 -15.05
N GLU A 77 9.99 8.91 -16.00
CA GLU A 77 9.17 7.74 -15.70
C GLU A 77 10.00 6.62 -15.04
N GLN A 78 11.19 6.31 -15.56
CA GLN A 78 12.03 5.26 -14.95
C GLN A 78 12.58 5.66 -13.58
N ILE A 79 12.92 6.93 -13.38
CA ILE A 79 13.34 7.46 -12.07
C ILE A 79 12.19 7.38 -11.08
N SER A 80 10.97 7.76 -11.48
CA SER A 80 9.77 7.61 -10.67
C SER A 80 9.52 6.14 -10.29
N ARG A 81 9.66 5.21 -11.24
CA ARG A 81 9.56 3.76 -10.98
C ARG A 81 10.57 3.27 -9.95
N ILE A 82 11.83 3.73 -10.04
CA ILE A 82 12.88 3.39 -9.08
C ILE A 82 12.55 3.95 -7.69
N SER A 83 12.15 5.21 -7.60
CA SER A 83 11.78 5.83 -6.32
C SER A 83 10.59 5.14 -5.65
N GLN A 84 9.57 4.75 -6.43
CA GLN A 84 8.43 3.99 -5.91
C GLN A 84 8.81 2.59 -5.47
N GLN A 85 9.65 1.87 -6.24
CA GLN A 85 10.16 0.56 -5.83
C GLN A 85 10.98 0.66 -4.54
N ILE A 86 11.88 1.65 -4.43
CA ILE A 86 12.65 1.89 -3.20
C ILE A 86 11.70 2.19 -2.03
N GLY A 87 10.70 3.05 -2.22
CA GLY A 87 9.67 3.34 -1.22
C GLY A 87 8.94 2.06 -0.77
N TYR A 88 8.46 1.27 -1.71
CA TYR A 88 7.79 -0.01 -1.45
C TYR A 88 8.66 -1.01 -0.67
N TYR A 89 9.93 -1.17 -1.05
CA TYR A 89 10.82 -2.13 -0.41
C TYR A 89 11.35 -1.64 0.94
N LEU A 90 11.58 -0.34 1.11
CA LEU A 90 11.88 0.26 2.41
C LEU A 90 10.68 0.15 3.36
N HIS A 91 9.47 0.44 2.88
CA HIS A 91 8.24 0.27 3.65
C HIS A 91 8.05 -1.19 4.10
N ARG A 92 8.21 -2.16 3.20
CA ARG A 92 8.16 -3.60 3.53
C ARG A 92 9.24 -4.02 4.54
N ALA A 93 10.43 -3.43 4.50
CA ALA A 93 11.48 -3.68 5.48
C ALA A 93 11.16 -3.05 6.85
N SER A 94 10.50 -1.89 6.87
CA SER A 94 10.07 -1.20 8.09
C SER A 94 8.89 -1.90 8.78
N MET A 95 7.90 -2.41 8.02
CA MET A 95 6.81 -3.23 8.57
C MET A 95 7.38 -4.46 9.33
N GLN A 96 8.49 -5.04 8.86
CA GLN A 96 9.12 -6.19 9.51
C GLN A 96 9.84 -5.87 10.83
N ALA A 97 10.12 -4.60 11.14
CA ALA A 97 10.88 -4.19 12.32
C ALA A 97 10.01 -3.91 13.54
N ASP A 98 8.75 -3.48 13.36
CA ASP A 98 7.91 -2.92 14.42
C ASP A 98 6.59 -3.67 14.69
N HIS A 99 6.42 -4.89 14.18
CA HIS A 99 5.30 -5.74 14.59
C HIS A 99 5.50 -6.25 16.02
N ASN A 100 5.29 -5.38 17.00
CA ASN A 100 4.81 -5.78 18.31
C ASN A 100 3.27 -5.84 18.21
N PRO A 101 2.66 -7.02 18.04
CA PRO A 101 1.19 -7.17 17.96
C PRO A 101 0.45 -6.67 19.22
N LEU A 102 1.18 -6.21 20.25
CA LEU A 102 0.70 -5.70 21.53
C LEU A 102 0.56 -4.16 21.61
N LYS A 103 0.92 -3.39 20.57
CA LYS A 103 0.71 -1.92 20.54
C LYS A 103 -0.16 -1.50 19.36
N ARG A 104 -1.46 -1.74 19.47
CA ARG A 104 -2.44 -1.08 18.60
C ARG A 104 -2.75 0.28 19.22
N GLU A 105 -2.27 1.35 18.60
CA GLU A 105 -2.51 2.71 19.05
C GLU A 105 -3.75 3.29 18.35
N LEU A 106 -4.34 4.29 18.98
CA LEU A 106 -5.56 4.94 18.52
C LEU A 106 -5.20 6.21 17.75
N HIS A 107 -5.66 6.32 16.52
CA HIS A 107 -5.35 7.42 15.62
C HIS A 107 -6.61 8.10 15.12
N SER A 108 -6.57 9.42 14.98
CA SER A 108 -7.65 10.20 14.37
C SER A 108 -7.64 10.00 12.85
N VAL A 109 -8.76 9.52 12.30
CA VAL A 109 -8.89 9.29 10.85
C VAL A 109 -8.88 10.60 10.08
N SER A 110 -9.52 11.65 10.60
CA SER A 110 -9.52 12.98 9.99
C SER A 110 -8.09 13.52 9.83
N ALA A 111 -7.28 13.46 10.90
CA ALA A 111 -5.90 13.97 10.85
C ALA A 111 -5.02 13.22 9.83
N LEU A 112 -5.17 11.89 9.74
CA LEU A 112 -4.44 11.08 8.76
C LEU A 112 -4.87 11.44 7.33
N LEU A 113 -6.18 11.51 7.08
CA LEU A 113 -6.71 11.86 5.76
C LEU A 113 -6.41 13.30 5.33
N ASP A 114 -6.41 14.26 6.26
CA ASP A 114 -6.03 15.66 5.99
C ASP A 114 -4.59 15.75 5.44
N SER A 115 -3.68 14.95 6.03
CA SER A 115 -2.29 14.90 5.60
C SER A 115 -2.15 14.33 4.18
N LEU A 116 -2.89 13.26 3.86
CA LEU A 116 -2.94 12.66 2.52
C LEU A 116 -3.55 13.62 1.50
N CYS A 117 -4.69 14.22 1.81
CA CYS A 117 -5.39 15.15 0.93
C CYS A 117 -4.53 16.38 0.64
N SER A 118 -3.82 16.90 1.64
CA SER A 118 -2.87 18.01 1.46
C SER A 118 -1.72 17.65 0.52
N ALA A 119 -1.20 16.42 0.59
CA ALA A 119 -0.15 15.95 -0.31
C ALA A 119 -0.68 15.76 -1.74
N LEU A 120 -1.83 15.09 -1.90
CA LEU A 120 -2.44 14.81 -3.20
C LEU A 120 -2.92 16.08 -3.91
N ASN A 121 -3.45 17.06 -3.18
CA ASN A 121 -3.78 18.38 -3.74
C ASN A 121 -2.57 19.06 -4.38
N LYS A 122 -1.35 18.90 -3.81
CA LYS A 122 -0.12 19.43 -4.41
C LYS A 122 0.29 18.65 -5.65
N VAL A 123 0.20 17.31 -5.61
CA VAL A 123 0.56 16.43 -6.74
C VAL A 123 -0.37 16.67 -7.94
N TYR A 124 -1.67 16.78 -7.70
CA TYR A 124 -2.71 16.93 -8.71
C TYR A 124 -3.19 18.37 -8.92
N GLN A 125 -2.46 19.36 -8.39
CA GLN A 125 -2.83 20.79 -8.48
C GLN A 125 -3.11 21.24 -9.93
N ARG A 126 -2.30 20.77 -10.88
CA ARG A 126 -2.45 21.12 -12.31
C ARG A 126 -3.69 20.49 -12.97
N LYS A 127 -4.16 19.37 -12.44
CA LYS A 127 -5.37 18.70 -12.92
C LYS A 127 -6.63 19.40 -12.38
N GLY A 128 -6.52 20.11 -11.25
CA GLY A 128 -7.65 20.83 -10.64
C GLY A 128 -8.59 19.92 -9.86
N VAL A 129 -8.09 18.81 -9.33
CA VAL A 129 -8.90 17.87 -8.54
C VAL A 129 -9.39 18.55 -7.25
N SER A 130 -10.68 18.42 -6.96
CA SER A 130 -11.31 18.84 -5.72
C SER A 130 -11.54 17.62 -4.82
N LEU A 131 -10.80 17.58 -3.70
CA LEU A 131 -10.93 16.57 -2.66
C LEU A 131 -11.84 17.10 -1.54
N SER A 132 -12.92 16.38 -1.24
CA SER A 132 -13.79 16.67 -0.09
C SER A 132 -13.74 15.53 0.94
N LEU A 133 -13.84 15.91 2.22
CA LEU A 133 -13.85 15.02 3.36
C LEU A 133 -15.15 15.24 4.12
N ASP A 134 -16.02 14.24 4.14
CA ASP A 134 -17.26 14.22 4.91
C ASP A 134 -17.22 13.08 5.93
N LEU A 135 -16.64 13.36 7.09
CA LEU A 135 -16.52 12.39 8.17
C LEU A 135 -16.50 13.06 9.54
N SER A 136 -17.06 12.35 10.53
CA SER A 136 -17.04 12.81 11.93
C SER A 136 -15.61 12.84 12.47
N PRO A 137 -15.20 13.90 13.21
CA PRO A 137 -13.88 13.98 13.83
C PRO A 137 -13.66 12.91 14.93
N GLU A 138 -14.74 12.25 15.37
CA GLU A 138 -14.71 11.19 16.38
C GLU A 138 -14.29 9.84 15.82
N ILE A 139 -14.22 9.70 14.49
CA ILE A 139 -13.84 8.44 13.84
C ILE A 139 -12.35 8.19 14.05
N THR A 140 -12.05 6.99 14.53
CA THR A 140 -10.70 6.57 14.91
C THR A 140 -10.31 5.28 14.22
N PHE A 141 -9.00 5.11 14.05
CA PHE A 141 -8.37 3.94 13.51
C PHE A 141 -7.46 3.31 14.57
N VAL A 142 -7.58 2.00 14.75
CA VAL A 142 -6.80 1.18 15.68
C VAL A 142 -5.83 0.33 14.86
N GLY A 143 -4.55 0.68 14.88
CA GLY A 143 -3.53 0.03 14.04
C GLY A 143 -2.24 0.83 13.89
N ASP A 144 -1.41 0.43 12.94
CA ASP A 144 -0.22 1.20 12.57
C ASP A 144 -0.64 2.35 11.62
N PRO A 145 -0.35 3.62 11.95
CA PRO A 145 -0.72 4.74 11.08
C PRO A 145 -0.06 4.65 9.70
N ASN A 146 1.11 4.00 9.56
CA ASN A 146 1.74 3.80 8.26
C ASN A 146 0.93 2.85 7.37
N ASP A 147 0.30 1.82 7.92
CA ASP A 147 -0.57 0.91 7.18
C ASP A 147 -1.79 1.65 6.63
N PHE A 148 -2.42 2.47 7.48
CA PHE A 148 -3.53 3.31 7.08
C PHE A 148 -3.11 4.25 5.94
N MET A 149 -1.98 4.93 6.10
CA MET A 149 -1.45 5.87 5.12
C MET A 149 -1.13 5.20 3.79
N GLU A 150 -0.62 3.96 3.81
CA GLU A 150 -0.32 3.20 2.60
C GLU A 150 -1.60 2.74 1.89
N VAL A 151 -2.57 2.18 2.63
CA VAL A 151 -3.87 1.75 2.07
C VAL A 151 -4.60 2.95 1.46
N MET A 152 -4.81 4.01 2.24
CA MET A 152 -5.56 5.18 1.79
C MET A 152 -4.79 5.99 0.75
N GLY A 153 -3.46 6.06 0.85
CA GLY A 153 -2.63 6.70 -0.17
C GLY A 153 -2.78 6.04 -1.54
N ASN A 154 -2.78 4.70 -1.59
CA ASN A 154 -2.96 3.96 -2.84
C ASN A 154 -4.38 4.13 -3.42
N VAL A 155 -5.41 4.12 -2.56
CA VAL A 155 -6.81 4.28 -2.99
C VAL A 155 -7.07 5.71 -3.47
N LEU A 156 -6.63 6.72 -2.73
CA LEU A 156 -6.82 8.13 -3.06
C LEU A 156 -5.98 8.58 -4.26
N ASP A 157 -4.74 8.11 -4.41
CA ASP A 157 -3.96 8.38 -5.62
C ASP A 157 -4.69 7.83 -6.86
N ASN A 158 -5.26 6.62 -6.74
CA ASN A 158 -6.07 6.04 -7.80
C ASN A 158 -7.28 6.93 -8.12
N ALA A 159 -8.06 7.34 -7.11
CA ALA A 159 -9.21 8.23 -7.31
C ALA A 159 -8.80 9.55 -7.99
N CYS A 160 -7.80 10.26 -7.46
CA CYS A 160 -7.28 11.52 -8.02
C CYS A 160 -6.75 11.37 -9.45
N LYS A 161 -6.17 10.22 -9.77
CA LYS A 161 -5.69 9.92 -11.12
C LYS A 161 -6.83 9.69 -12.09
N TYR A 162 -7.88 8.98 -11.67
CA TYR A 162 -8.95 8.54 -12.57
C TYR A 162 -10.17 9.46 -12.66
N CYS A 163 -10.41 10.29 -11.66
CA CYS A 163 -11.50 11.28 -11.63
C CYS A 163 -11.45 12.26 -12.81
N LEU A 164 -12.55 12.95 -13.05
CA LEU A 164 -12.59 14.15 -13.89
C LEU A 164 -12.19 15.36 -13.05
N GLU A 165 -13.00 15.70 -12.04
CA GLU A 165 -12.77 16.85 -11.15
C GLU A 165 -12.95 16.50 -9.66
N PHE A 166 -13.91 15.65 -9.30
CA PHE A 166 -14.32 15.46 -7.90
C PHE A 166 -13.89 14.11 -7.34
N VAL A 167 -13.40 14.14 -6.10
CA VAL A 167 -13.18 12.96 -5.26
C VAL A 167 -13.74 13.25 -3.87
N GLU A 168 -14.69 12.43 -3.45
CA GLU A 168 -15.35 12.54 -2.14
C GLU A 168 -14.91 11.38 -1.24
N ILE A 169 -14.61 11.71 0.02
CA ILE A 169 -14.13 10.76 1.02
C ILE A 169 -15.08 10.81 2.20
N SER A 170 -15.71 9.69 2.50
CA SER A 170 -16.54 9.54 3.69
C SER A 170 -16.09 8.37 4.55
N ALA A 171 -16.46 8.41 5.84
CA ALA A 171 -16.13 7.34 6.77
C ALA A 171 -17.33 7.02 7.65
N ARG A 172 -17.51 5.73 7.95
CA ARG A 172 -18.43 5.26 9.00
C ARG A 172 -17.69 4.28 9.89
N GLN A 173 -17.95 4.37 11.19
CA GLN A 173 -17.40 3.45 12.18
C GLN A 173 -18.54 2.76 12.91
N THR A 174 -18.39 1.46 13.10
CA THR A 174 -19.19 0.61 13.98
C THR A 174 -18.28 0.04 15.06
N ASP A 175 -18.82 -0.63 16.07
CA ASP A 175 -18.08 -1.07 17.27
C ASP A 175 -16.74 -1.76 16.97
N ASN A 176 -16.68 -2.57 15.90
CA ASN A 176 -15.47 -3.31 15.54
C ASN A 176 -14.95 -3.08 14.11
N VAL A 177 -15.60 -2.20 13.36
CA VAL A 177 -15.31 -2.04 11.92
C VAL A 177 -15.28 -0.57 11.52
N LEU A 178 -14.20 -0.18 10.85
CA LEU A 178 -14.05 1.12 10.20
C LEU A 178 -14.22 0.93 8.69
N TYR A 179 -15.13 1.70 8.11
CA TYR A 179 -15.35 1.75 6.68
C TYR A 179 -14.96 3.13 6.16
N LEU A 180 -14.13 3.15 5.14
CA LEU A 180 -13.71 4.35 4.42
C LEU A 180 -14.17 4.21 2.97
N ILE A 181 -14.90 5.20 2.49
CA ILE A 181 -15.51 5.18 1.18
C ILE A 181 -14.89 6.32 0.39
N VAL A 182 -14.33 6.00 -0.77
CA VAL A 182 -13.74 6.95 -1.70
C VAL A 182 -14.51 6.86 -3.00
N GLU A 183 -15.09 7.98 -3.43
CA GLU A 183 -15.90 8.09 -4.63
C GLU A 183 -15.30 9.12 -5.58
N ASP A 184 -15.27 8.79 -6.87
CA ASP A 184 -14.85 9.71 -7.93
C ASP A 184 -15.92 9.89 -9.01
N ASP A 185 -15.80 10.97 -9.78
CA ASP A 185 -16.62 11.31 -10.95
C ASP A 185 -16.01 10.85 -12.29
N GLY A 186 -15.06 9.92 -12.23
CA GLY A 186 -14.34 9.39 -13.39
C GLY A 186 -15.17 8.44 -14.25
N PRO A 187 -14.52 7.67 -15.16
CA PRO A 187 -15.20 6.71 -16.03
C PRO A 187 -15.69 5.43 -15.30
N GLY A 188 -15.39 5.30 -14.00
CA GLY A 188 -15.69 4.10 -13.22
C GLY A 188 -14.84 2.87 -13.57
N ILE A 189 -15.16 1.75 -12.92
CA ILE A 189 -14.51 0.45 -13.15
C ILE A 189 -15.56 -0.53 -13.73
N PRO A 190 -15.37 -1.04 -14.96
CA PRO A 190 -16.25 -2.03 -15.54
C PRO A 190 -16.34 -3.28 -14.65
N GLU A 191 -17.53 -3.84 -14.49
CA GLU A 191 -17.77 -5.00 -13.60
C GLU A 191 -16.82 -6.16 -13.88
N SER A 192 -16.59 -6.48 -15.16
CA SER A 192 -15.67 -7.54 -15.60
C SER A 192 -14.20 -7.34 -15.16
N LYS A 193 -13.83 -6.15 -14.71
CA LYS A 193 -12.46 -5.79 -14.32
C LYS A 193 -12.32 -5.55 -12.82
N ARG A 194 -13.42 -5.52 -12.05
CA ARG A 194 -13.44 -5.18 -10.62
C ARG A 194 -12.53 -6.07 -9.77
N ASP A 195 -12.52 -7.37 -10.03
CA ASP A 195 -11.64 -8.29 -9.28
C ASP A 195 -10.18 -8.24 -9.75
N LEU A 196 -9.97 -7.88 -11.01
CA LEU A 196 -8.65 -7.89 -11.66
C LEU A 196 -7.76 -6.74 -11.21
N ILE A 197 -8.33 -5.60 -10.80
CA ILE A 197 -7.54 -4.43 -10.38
C ILE A 197 -6.72 -4.68 -9.11
N PHE A 198 -7.11 -5.68 -8.31
CA PHE A 198 -6.40 -6.08 -7.10
C PHE A 198 -5.31 -7.12 -7.37
N VAL A 199 -5.20 -7.63 -8.60
CA VAL A 199 -4.15 -8.56 -8.99
C VAL A 199 -2.91 -7.78 -9.39
N ARG A 200 -1.78 -8.10 -8.75
CA ARG A 200 -0.49 -7.45 -9.00
C ARG A 200 -0.16 -7.42 -10.50
N GLY A 201 0.10 -6.23 -11.01
CA GLY A 201 0.52 -6.02 -12.41
C GLY A 201 -0.63 -6.00 -13.43
N GLN A 202 -1.87 -6.23 -13.00
CA GLN A 202 -3.05 -6.11 -13.86
C GLN A 202 -3.65 -4.70 -13.78
N ARG A 203 -4.20 -4.23 -14.89
CA ARG A 203 -4.73 -2.86 -15.02
C ARG A 203 -6.03 -2.85 -15.79
N ALA A 204 -7.00 -2.06 -15.32
CA ALA A 204 -8.26 -1.88 -16.04
C ALA A 204 -8.13 -0.98 -17.28
N ASP A 205 -7.23 0.01 -17.22
CA ASP A 205 -6.85 0.92 -18.31
C ASP A 205 -5.33 0.95 -18.44
N THR A 206 -4.82 0.87 -19.67
CA THR A 206 -3.39 0.88 -20.02
C THR A 206 -2.88 2.26 -20.46
N MET A 207 -3.76 3.25 -20.71
CA MET A 207 -3.36 4.55 -21.28
C MET A 207 -2.65 5.48 -20.29
N ARG A 208 -2.92 5.37 -18.98
CA ARG A 208 -2.30 6.24 -17.95
C ARG A 208 -1.01 5.61 -17.39
N PRO A 209 0.01 6.35 -16.94
CA PRO A 209 1.23 5.74 -16.37
C PRO A 209 0.95 5.08 -15.01
N GLY A 210 1.46 3.86 -14.73
CA GLY A 210 1.28 3.16 -13.44
C GLY A 210 1.48 1.64 -13.53
N GLN A 211 1.96 0.99 -12.46
CA GLN A 211 2.34 -0.44 -12.48
C GLN A 211 1.21 -1.42 -12.10
N GLY A 212 0.04 -0.94 -11.62
CA GLY A 212 -1.03 -1.83 -11.16
C GLY A 212 -0.67 -2.60 -9.88
N ILE A 213 0.12 -1.97 -9.01
CA ILE A 213 0.62 -2.57 -7.76
C ILE A 213 -0.12 -1.98 -6.55
N GLY A 214 -0.49 -0.69 -6.58
CA GLY A 214 -0.99 0.03 -5.40
C GLY A 214 -2.22 -0.61 -4.75
N LEU A 215 -3.26 -0.94 -5.53
CA LEU A 215 -4.46 -1.58 -4.97
C LEU A 215 -4.22 -3.01 -4.48
N ALA A 216 -3.24 -3.72 -5.06
CA ALA A 216 -2.84 -5.04 -4.56
C ALA A 216 -2.15 -4.92 -3.19
N VAL A 217 -1.31 -3.90 -3.00
CA VAL A 217 -0.67 -3.60 -1.71
C VAL A 217 -1.71 -3.21 -0.67
N ALA A 218 -2.66 -2.36 -1.03
CA ALA A 218 -3.76 -2.01 -0.14
C ALA A 218 -4.53 -3.25 0.34
N ARG A 219 -4.83 -4.19 -0.55
CA ARG A 219 -5.48 -5.46 -0.19
C ARG A 219 -4.60 -6.33 0.73
N ASP A 220 -3.32 -6.49 0.41
CA ASP A 220 -2.39 -7.27 1.24
C ASP A 220 -2.24 -6.72 2.67
N ILE A 221 -2.36 -5.40 2.85
CA ILE A 221 -2.38 -4.77 4.18
C ILE A 221 -3.72 -5.03 4.86
N LEU A 222 -4.84 -4.81 4.17
CA LEU A 222 -6.18 -5.02 4.73
C LEU A 222 -6.41 -6.46 5.20
N GLU A 223 -5.86 -7.46 4.49
CA GLU A 223 -5.90 -8.87 4.91
C GLU A 223 -5.30 -9.08 6.32
N GLN A 224 -4.28 -8.30 6.71
CA GLN A 224 -3.67 -8.37 8.05
C GLN A 224 -4.61 -7.84 9.15
N TYR A 225 -5.52 -6.95 8.77
CA TYR A 225 -6.58 -6.41 9.62
C TYR A 225 -7.86 -7.24 9.57
N GLU A 226 -7.88 -8.39 8.87
CA GLU A 226 -9.10 -9.14 8.49
C GLU A 226 -10.12 -8.29 7.72
N GLY A 227 -9.63 -7.21 7.13
CA GLY A 227 -10.36 -6.26 6.33
C GLY A 227 -10.53 -6.71 4.88
N ASP A 228 -11.17 -5.84 4.10
CA ASP A 228 -11.36 -6.04 2.67
C ASP A 228 -11.43 -4.71 1.92
N ILE A 229 -11.27 -4.74 0.61
CA ILE A 229 -11.46 -3.60 -0.28
C ILE A 229 -12.41 -3.97 -1.41
N LEU A 230 -13.53 -3.26 -1.47
CA LEU A 230 -14.63 -3.53 -2.40
C LEU A 230 -14.69 -2.42 -3.44
N THR A 231 -15.15 -2.79 -4.64
CA THR A 231 -15.40 -1.82 -5.72
C THR A 231 -16.87 -1.78 -6.09
N GLY A 232 -17.36 -0.57 -6.34
CA GLY A 232 -18.72 -0.30 -6.75
C GLY A 232 -18.79 0.85 -7.74
N THR A 233 -20.02 1.25 -8.03
CA THR A 233 -20.32 2.45 -8.81
C THR A 233 -20.53 3.60 -7.85
N SER A 234 -19.92 4.75 -8.13
CA SER A 234 -20.08 5.97 -7.33
C SER A 234 -21.34 6.73 -7.72
N GLU A 235 -21.95 7.41 -6.75
CA GLU A 235 -23.10 8.30 -7.02
C GLU A 235 -22.70 9.52 -7.87
N LEU A 236 -21.41 9.86 -7.90
CA LEU A 236 -20.83 10.90 -8.77
C LEU A 236 -20.66 10.44 -10.22
N GLY A 237 -20.94 9.16 -10.51
CA GLY A 237 -20.87 8.56 -11.84
C GLY A 237 -19.59 7.77 -12.16
N GLY A 238 -18.58 7.83 -11.28
CA GLY A 238 -17.32 7.11 -11.44
C GLY A 238 -17.19 5.85 -10.59
N ALA A 239 -16.03 5.64 -9.99
CA ALA A 239 -15.77 4.46 -9.16
C ALA A 239 -16.03 4.75 -7.67
N ARG A 240 -16.56 3.75 -6.97
CA ARG A 240 -16.63 3.72 -5.50
C ARG A 240 -15.67 2.66 -4.99
N MET A 241 -14.76 3.04 -4.10
CA MET A 241 -13.86 2.14 -3.39
C MET A 241 -14.24 2.14 -1.91
N GLU A 242 -14.59 0.98 -1.36
CA GLU A 242 -14.90 0.82 0.06
C GLU A 242 -13.80 0.00 0.73
N VAL A 243 -13.02 0.66 1.56
CA VAL A 243 -11.95 0.08 2.38
C VAL A 243 -12.51 -0.25 3.75
N VAL A 244 -12.36 -1.51 4.16
CA VAL A 244 -12.92 -2.03 5.41
C VAL A 244 -11.78 -2.50 6.29
N PHE A 245 -11.57 -1.85 7.43
CA PHE A 245 -10.70 -2.35 8.50
C PHE A 245 -11.56 -3.02 9.56
N GLN A 246 -11.32 -4.31 9.84
CA GLN A 246 -11.91 -4.99 10.99
C GLN A 246 -11.04 -4.78 12.24
N ARG A 247 -11.49 -5.32 13.38
CA ARG A 247 -10.76 -5.32 14.65
C ARG A 247 -10.46 -3.91 15.18
N GLN A 248 -11.40 -3.01 14.99
CA GLN A 248 -11.33 -1.60 15.39
C GLN A 248 -11.87 -1.36 16.81
N GLU A 249 -12.19 -2.42 17.54
CA GLU A 249 -12.47 -2.34 18.97
C GLU A 249 -11.27 -1.77 19.74
N VAL A 250 -11.55 -0.77 20.56
CA VAL A 250 -10.59 -0.25 21.54
C VAL A 250 -10.60 -1.22 22.70
N SER A 251 -9.56 -2.05 22.83
CA SER A 251 -9.36 -2.83 24.05
C SER A 251 -9.27 -1.86 25.24
N HIS A 252 -10.37 -1.69 25.97
CA HIS A 252 -10.34 -1.17 27.33
C HIS A 252 -9.61 -2.22 28.16
N ASN A 253 -8.27 -2.18 28.15
CA ASN A 253 -7.52 -2.72 29.27
C ASN A 253 -7.82 -1.77 30.43
N GLY A 254 -8.85 -2.13 31.18
CA GLY A 254 -9.22 -1.49 32.42
C GLY A 254 -8.08 -1.52 33.43
N GLU A 255 -8.11 -0.48 34.27
CA GLU A 255 -7.69 -0.41 35.68
C GLU A 255 -6.85 -1.55 36.27
#